data_AF-A0A7Z7J257-F1
#
_entry.id   AF-A0A7Z7J257-F1
#
_cell.length_a   1.000
_cell.length_b   1.000
_cell.length_c   1.000
_cell.angle_alpha   90.00
_cell.angle_beta   90.00
_cell.angle_gamma   90.00
#
_symmetry.space_group_name_H-M   'P 1'
#
loop_
_entity.id
_entity.type
_entity.pdbx_description
1 polymer ?
#
loop_
_entity_poly.entity_id
_entity_poly.type
_entity_poly.pdbx_seq_one_letter_code
_entity_poly.pdbx_strand_id
1 'polypeptide(L)'
;MLYPTLTPNDSRLSEQWAFGTTNAGLNIRPAWDKATGANVVVAVIDTGIVSHPDLDANILPGYDFISDATAARDGNGRDNNPADEGDWNSTSGCATSNSSWHGTHVAGTVAAVTNNTTGVAGTAFNAKVVPVRVLGRCGGSLSDIADAIIWASGGTVSGVPANPNAAEVINMSLGGGGTCSSTMQSAINGAVSRGTTVVVAAGNSAANVSGSLPANCANVIAVAATTSAGAKASYSNYGSGIDVSAPGSGILSTLNSGTTTPGNASYASYNGTSMAAPHVAGVVALVQSVAPTTLTPAAVETLLKNTARALPGACSGGCGAGIVDADAAVTAAIAGSSGGGGGGTGNTLTNGTPVTGLGAATGAELNYTITVPAGSGTLTVTTSGGSGDADLYVRAGSAPTDTVYACRPYLDGNAETCNITSPSGTYYVRIKAYSTFSGVTLTASY
;
A
#
# COMPACT_ATOMS: atom_id res chain seq x y z
N MET A 1 16.00 20.65 20.62
CA MET A 1 14.67 21.28 20.42
C MET A 1 13.62 20.22 20.69
N LEU A 2 12.64 20.51 21.54
CA LEU A 2 11.47 19.65 21.79
C LEU A 2 10.39 20.07 20.79
N TYR A 3 10.08 19.19 19.83
CA TYR A 3 8.95 19.41 18.93
C TYR A 3 7.72 18.71 19.51
N PRO A 4 6.55 19.36 19.57
CA PRO A 4 5.32 18.67 19.93
C PRO A 4 4.98 17.66 18.84
N THR A 5 4.75 16.40 19.23
CA THR A 5 4.21 15.35 18.35
C THR A 5 2.70 15.56 18.20
N LEU A 6 2.21 15.67 16.96
CA LEU A 6 0.79 15.75 16.65
C LEU A 6 0.07 14.55 17.28
N THR A 7 -0.77 14.86 18.26
CA THR A 7 -1.64 13.87 18.89
C THR A 7 -3.07 14.32 18.64
N PRO A 8 -3.81 13.62 17.77
CA PRO A 8 -5.18 13.99 17.54
C PRO A 8 -6.04 14.00 18.80
N ASN A 9 -7.02 14.90 18.85
CA ASN A 9 -7.87 15.14 20.02
C ASN A 9 -9.15 14.26 20.05
N ASP A 10 -9.27 13.32 19.13
CA ASP A 10 -10.44 12.48 18.92
C ASP A 10 -10.68 11.54 20.12
N SER A 11 -11.91 11.53 20.62
CA SER A 11 -12.27 10.96 21.93
C SER A 11 -11.96 9.47 22.09
N ARG A 12 -11.88 8.72 20.98
CA ARG A 12 -11.62 7.26 20.95
C ARG A 12 -10.28 6.88 20.33
N LEU A 13 -9.40 7.84 20.04
CA LEU A 13 -8.07 7.55 19.48
C LEU A 13 -7.28 6.57 20.37
N SER A 14 -7.43 6.64 21.69
CA SER A 14 -6.76 5.73 22.63
C SER A 14 -7.15 4.26 22.45
N GLU A 15 -8.29 3.99 21.83
CA GLU A 15 -8.78 2.63 21.54
C GLU A 15 -8.30 2.11 20.18
N GLN A 16 -7.82 2.99 19.29
CA GLN A 16 -7.23 2.62 18.00
C GLN A 16 -5.76 2.19 18.16
N TRP A 17 -5.56 1.01 18.77
CA TRP A 17 -4.21 0.45 19.00
C TRP A 17 -3.36 0.37 17.72
N ALA A 18 -4.00 0.17 16.57
CA ALA A 18 -3.36 0.12 15.25
C ALA A 18 -2.62 1.43 14.91
N PHE A 19 -3.09 2.57 15.43
CA PHE A 19 -2.45 3.87 15.29
C PHE A 19 -1.42 4.16 16.38
N GLY A 20 -0.95 3.12 17.06
CA GLY A 20 0.16 3.19 17.99
C GLY A 20 1.53 3.19 17.30
N THR A 21 2.56 3.44 18.11
CA THR A 21 3.98 3.36 17.76
C THR A 21 4.65 2.06 18.24
N THR A 22 3.85 1.10 18.70
CA THR A 22 4.37 -0.22 19.07
C THR A 22 4.84 -0.98 17.83
N ASN A 23 5.66 -2.01 18.05
CA ASN A 23 6.03 -2.95 16.98
C ASN A 23 4.84 -3.79 16.46
N ALA A 24 3.59 -3.55 16.90
CA ALA A 24 2.41 -4.16 16.29
C ALA A 24 1.54 -3.18 15.49
N GLY A 25 1.58 -1.86 15.80
CA GLY A 25 0.78 -0.83 15.14
C GLY A 25 1.25 -0.43 13.73
N LEU A 26 0.93 0.77 13.27
CA LEU A 26 1.41 1.32 12.00
C LEU A 26 2.64 2.21 12.13
N ASN A 27 3.02 2.57 13.36
CA ASN A 27 3.98 3.64 13.60
C ASN A 27 3.52 4.98 12.98
N ILE A 28 2.22 5.27 13.07
CA ILE A 28 1.57 6.38 12.32
C ILE A 28 1.75 7.76 12.98
N ARG A 29 1.85 7.82 14.31
CA ARG A 29 1.90 9.10 15.04
C ARG A 29 3.06 10.00 14.62
N PRO A 30 4.32 9.52 14.55
CA PRO A 30 5.42 10.33 14.02
C PRO A 30 5.30 10.60 12.52
N ALA A 31 4.57 9.77 11.76
CA ALA A 31 4.29 10.04 10.35
C ALA A 31 3.35 11.24 10.20
N TRP A 32 2.37 11.41 11.10
CA TRP A 32 1.45 12.55 11.10
C TRP A 32 2.10 13.90 11.36
N ASP A 33 3.29 13.94 11.98
CA ASP A 33 4.10 15.16 12.09
C ASP A 33 4.62 15.64 10.72
N LYS A 34 4.62 14.76 9.72
CA LYS A 34 5.24 14.97 8.40
C LYS A 34 4.20 14.98 7.27
N ALA A 35 3.21 14.09 7.35
CA ALA A 35 2.23 13.85 6.30
C ALA A 35 0.86 13.52 6.90
N THR A 36 -0.20 14.07 6.29
CA THR A 36 -1.59 13.80 6.71
C THR A 36 -2.48 13.35 5.56
N GLY A 37 -1.91 13.17 4.35
CA GLY A 37 -2.64 12.74 3.16
C GLY A 37 -3.30 13.88 2.38
N ALA A 38 -2.97 15.13 2.69
CA ALA A 38 -3.55 16.30 2.05
C ALA A 38 -3.43 16.24 0.51
N ASN A 39 -4.51 16.63 -0.18
CA ASN A 39 -4.63 16.65 -1.64
C ASN A 39 -4.52 15.27 -2.32
N VAL A 40 -4.67 14.17 -1.58
CA VAL A 40 -4.75 12.81 -2.14
C VAL A 40 -6.18 12.29 -2.05
N VAL A 41 -6.64 11.65 -3.12
CA VAL A 41 -7.94 10.99 -3.22
C VAL A 41 -7.77 9.48 -3.14
N VAL A 42 -8.53 8.87 -2.24
CA VAL A 42 -8.62 7.42 -2.07
C VAL A 42 -10.02 6.95 -2.47
N ALA A 43 -10.14 6.14 -3.51
CA ALA A 43 -11.38 5.48 -3.83
C ALA A 43 -11.56 4.23 -2.95
N VAL A 44 -12.70 4.12 -2.28
CA VAL A 44 -13.08 2.94 -1.49
C VAL A 44 -14.14 2.17 -2.28
N ILE A 45 -13.71 1.08 -2.93
CA ILE A 45 -14.58 0.21 -3.71
C ILE A 45 -15.15 -0.86 -2.76
N ASP A 46 -16.40 -0.66 -2.32
CA ASP A 46 -16.97 -1.39 -1.18
C ASP A 46 -18.53 -1.36 -1.16
N THR A 47 -19.18 -1.47 0.01
CA THR A 47 -20.64 -1.47 0.18
C THR A 47 -21.32 -0.12 0.01
N GLY A 48 -20.53 0.94 -0.20
CA GLY A 48 -20.99 2.32 -0.19
C GLY A 48 -20.64 3.04 1.11
N ILE A 49 -21.37 4.11 1.38
CA ILE A 49 -21.12 4.99 2.52
C ILE A 49 -22.43 5.40 3.20
N VAL A 50 -22.43 5.51 4.52
CA VAL A 50 -23.52 6.18 5.27
C VAL A 50 -23.08 7.58 5.67
N SER A 51 -24.01 8.52 5.77
CA SER A 51 -23.71 9.82 6.39
C SER A 51 -23.29 9.61 7.84
N HIS A 52 -22.13 10.17 8.18
CA HIS A 52 -21.51 10.00 9.48
C HIS A 52 -20.77 11.30 9.83
N PRO A 53 -21.02 11.94 10.98
CA PRO A 53 -20.42 13.22 11.34
C PRO A 53 -18.88 13.18 11.40
N ASP A 54 -18.33 11.99 11.66
CA ASP A 54 -16.90 11.71 11.70
C ASP A 54 -16.29 11.30 10.33
N LEU A 55 -17.07 11.40 9.24
CA LEU A 55 -16.63 11.11 7.86
C LEU A 55 -16.99 12.21 6.89
N ASP A 56 -18.18 12.80 7.00
CA ASP A 56 -18.83 13.60 5.94
C ASP A 56 -17.93 14.69 5.36
N ALA A 57 -17.10 15.36 6.19
CA ALA A 57 -16.19 16.40 5.72
C ALA A 57 -15.05 15.89 4.81
N ASN A 58 -14.78 14.59 4.82
CA ASN A 58 -13.75 13.91 4.04
C ASN A 58 -14.30 13.07 2.88
N ILE A 59 -15.62 13.00 2.70
CA ILE A 59 -16.25 12.26 1.60
C ILE A 59 -16.47 13.20 0.40
N LEU A 60 -16.01 12.77 -0.76
CA LEU A 60 -16.31 13.37 -2.06
C LEU A 60 -17.47 12.66 -2.75
N PRO A 61 -18.10 13.28 -3.77
CA PRO A 61 -19.06 12.58 -4.61
C PRO A 61 -18.46 11.30 -5.23
N GLY A 62 -19.21 10.21 -5.15
CA GLY A 62 -18.85 8.91 -5.68
C GLY A 62 -19.87 8.38 -6.68
N TYR A 63 -19.94 7.05 -6.82
CA TYR A 63 -20.84 6.41 -7.77
C TYR A 63 -21.24 4.99 -7.33
N ASP A 64 -22.45 4.60 -7.66
CA ASP A 64 -22.96 3.24 -7.47
C ASP A 64 -22.86 2.45 -8.78
N PHE A 65 -22.12 1.34 -8.72
CA PHE A 65 -21.89 0.43 -9.82
C PHE A 65 -22.73 -0.84 -9.76
N ILE A 66 -23.54 -1.05 -8.73
CA ILE A 66 -24.38 -2.24 -8.58
C ILE A 66 -25.44 -2.24 -9.69
N SER A 67 -25.35 -3.21 -10.60
CA SER A 67 -26.27 -3.28 -11.73
C SER A 67 -27.59 -3.99 -11.38
N ASP A 68 -27.58 -4.92 -10.43
CA ASP A 68 -28.77 -5.63 -9.97
C ASP A 68 -29.50 -4.83 -8.88
N ALA A 69 -30.65 -4.26 -9.23
CA ALA A 69 -31.48 -3.47 -8.32
C ALA A 69 -31.93 -4.22 -7.06
N THR A 70 -32.03 -5.55 -7.12
CA THR A 70 -32.36 -6.37 -5.94
C THR A 70 -31.20 -6.43 -4.96
N ALA A 71 -29.97 -6.45 -5.48
CA ALA A 71 -28.76 -6.38 -4.66
C ALA A 71 -28.52 -4.97 -4.12
N ALA A 72 -28.79 -3.95 -4.95
CA ALA A 72 -28.59 -2.54 -4.65
C ALA A 72 -29.56 -2.01 -3.58
N ARG A 73 -30.83 -2.47 -3.58
CA ARG A 73 -31.87 -2.08 -2.59
C ARG A 73 -32.23 -0.58 -2.54
N ASP A 74 -31.87 0.19 -3.56
CA ASP A 74 -32.16 1.63 -3.73
C ASP A 74 -33.30 1.90 -4.74
N GLY A 75 -33.70 0.90 -5.52
CA GLY A 75 -34.83 0.96 -6.45
C GLY A 75 -34.43 0.99 -7.93
N ASN A 76 -33.14 0.93 -8.25
CA ASN A 76 -32.60 0.97 -9.61
C ASN A 76 -31.26 0.20 -9.70
N GLY A 77 -30.65 0.18 -10.88
CA GLY A 77 -29.23 -0.18 -10.99
C GLY A 77 -28.38 1.09 -11.00
N ARG A 78 -27.09 0.95 -11.27
CA ARG A 78 -26.08 2.01 -11.41
C ARG A 78 -26.57 3.47 -11.44
N ASP A 79 -26.14 4.25 -10.46
CA ASP A 79 -26.49 5.67 -10.33
C ASP A 79 -25.41 6.47 -9.56
N ASN A 80 -25.65 7.76 -9.34
CA ASN A 80 -24.69 8.68 -8.74
C ASN A 80 -24.75 8.77 -7.21
N ASN A 81 -25.54 7.92 -6.55
CA ASN A 81 -25.69 7.89 -5.10
C ASN A 81 -25.06 6.62 -4.50
N PRO A 82 -23.80 6.67 -4.05
CA PRO A 82 -23.10 5.51 -3.48
C PRO A 82 -23.52 5.22 -2.01
N ALA A 83 -24.74 5.55 -1.63
CA ALA A 83 -25.23 5.34 -0.27
C ALA A 83 -25.30 3.84 0.05
N ASP A 84 -24.79 3.46 1.22
CA ASP A 84 -24.98 2.10 1.71
C ASP A 84 -26.41 1.96 2.26
N GLU A 85 -27.27 1.28 1.50
CA GLU A 85 -28.66 0.97 1.88
C GLU A 85 -28.77 -0.17 2.91
N GLY A 86 -27.66 -0.85 3.19
CA GLY A 86 -27.57 -2.00 4.07
C GLY A 86 -27.62 -3.34 3.31
N ASP A 87 -26.56 -4.13 3.46
CA ASP A 87 -26.39 -5.45 2.84
C ASP A 87 -27.05 -6.62 3.60
N TRP A 88 -27.82 -6.34 4.66
CA TRP A 88 -28.50 -7.33 5.48
C TRP A 88 -29.26 -8.37 4.66
N ASN A 89 -29.42 -9.57 5.22
CA ASN A 89 -30.19 -10.63 4.61
C ASN A 89 -30.92 -11.46 5.67
N SER A 90 -32.21 -11.72 5.46
CA SER A 90 -33.08 -12.48 6.37
C SER A 90 -33.71 -13.72 5.73
N THR A 91 -33.45 -13.98 4.44
CA THR A 91 -34.07 -15.07 3.67
C THR A 91 -33.02 -15.97 3.04
N SER A 92 -33.45 -17.12 2.51
CA SER A 92 -32.61 -18.02 1.73
C SER A 92 -32.01 -17.31 0.50
N GLY A 93 -30.76 -17.64 0.17
CA GLY A 93 -30.03 -17.13 -1.01
C GLY A 93 -28.57 -16.78 -0.72
N CYS A 94 -28.30 -16.17 0.43
CA CYS A 94 -26.95 -15.96 0.98
C CYS A 94 -27.00 -16.03 2.52
N ALA A 95 -25.88 -15.81 3.20
CA ALA A 95 -25.83 -15.89 4.67
C ALA A 95 -26.83 -14.92 5.31
N THR A 96 -27.55 -15.37 6.34
CA THR A 96 -28.40 -14.48 7.14
C THR A 96 -27.53 -13.60 8.02
N SER A 97 -27.65 -12.29 7.89
CA SER A 97 -26.82 -11.32 8.60
C SER A 97 -27.52 -9.97 8.74
N ASN A 98 -27.15 -9.22 9.77
CA ASN A 98 -27.40 -7.78 9.83
C ASN A 98 -26.53 -7.06 8.80
N SER A 99 -26.84 -5.79 8.54
CA SER A 99 -26.02 -4.93 7.69
C SER A 99 -24.63 -4.76 8.26
N SER A 100 -23.65 -4.85 7.38
CA SER A 100 -22.23 -4.78 7.72
C SER A 100 -21.72 -3.35 7.89
N TRP A 101 -22.29 -2.39 7.16
CA TRP A 101 -21.75 -1.02 7.04
C TRP A 101 -20.25 -1.01 6.72
N HIS A 102 -19.81 -2.01 5.94
CA HIS A 102 -18.41 -2.37 5.78
C HIS A 102 -17.62 -1.24 5.11
N GLY A 103 -18.15 -0.64 4.04
CA GLY A 103 -17.53 0.50 3.36
C GLY A 103 -17.37 1.73 4.25
N THR A 104 -18.29 1.95 5.19
CA THR A 104 -18.19 3.03 6.19
C THR A 104 -17.05 2.78 7.17
N HIS A 105 -16.87 1.54 7.63
CA HIS A 105 -15.76 1.17 8.50
C HIS A 105 -14.41 1.29 7.80
N VAL A 106 -14.35 0.85 6.54
CA VAL A 106 -13.16 0.93 5.69
C VAL A 106 -12.79 2.39 5.42
N ALA A 107 -13.76 3.23 5.01
CA ALA A 107 -13.55 4.65 4.75
C ALA A 107 -13.05 5.41 5.99
N GLY A 108 -13.60 5.12 7.18
CA GLY A 108 -13.10 5.72 8.41
C GLY A 108 -11.66 5.34 8.76
N THR A 109 -11.26 4.10 8.47
CA THR A 109 -9.87 3.67 8.68
C THR A 109 -8.92 4.43 7.74
N VAL A 110 -9.37 4.74 6.51
CA VAL A 110 -8.61 5.58 5.57
C VAL A 110 -8.54 7.03 6.06
N ALA A 111 -9.68 7.69 6.27
CA ALA A 111 -9.71 9.14 6.44
C ALA A 111 -10.90 9.65 7.30
N ALA A 112 -11.18 9.02 8.44
CA ALA A 112 -12.06 9.65 9.42
C ALA A 112 -11.59 11.05 9.78
N VAL A 113 -12.56 11.96 9.96
CA VAL A 113 -12.33 13.36 10.30
C VAL A 113 -11.61 13.39 11.64
N THR A 114 -10.39 13.88 11.64
CA THR A 114 -9.49 13.81 12.79
C THR A 114 -9.25 15.22 13.33
N ASN A 115 -8.97 15.35 14.63
CA ASN A 115 -8.89 16.61 15.37
C ASN A 115 -10.25 17.35 15.52
N ASN A 116 -11.36 16.62 15.54
CA ASN A 116 -12.70 17.20 15.69
C ASN A 116 -13.35 16.96 17.08
N THR A 117 -12.56 16.46 18.05
CA THR A 117 -12.95 16.09 19.42
C THR A 117 -13.96 14.94 19.56
N THR A 118 -14.36 14.32 18.45
CA THR A 118 -15.36 13.26 18.38
C THR A 118 -14.70 11.97 17.91
N GLY A 119 -15.30 10.83 18.21
CA GLY A 119 -15.03 9.60 17.45
C GLY A 119 -13.56 9.19 17.37
N VAL A 120 -13.15 8.86 16.14
CA VAL A 120 -11.91 8.15 15.80
C VAL A 120 -11.07 8.97 14.82
N ALA A 121 -9.78 8.63 14.70
CA ALA A 121 -8.94 9.17 13.65
C ALA A 121 -8.97 8.30 12.37
N GLY A 122 -8.49 8.85 11.26
CA GLY A 122 -8.17 8.14 10.03
C GLY A 122 -6.66 8.06 9.78
N THR A 123 -6.20 7.05 9.02
CA THR A 123 -4.77 6.89 8.70
C THR A 123 -4.21 8.10 7.94
N ALA A 124 -4.93 8.60 6.94
CA ALA A 124 -4.63 9.75 6.13
C ALA A 124 -5.77 10.77 6.22
N PHE A 125 -5.95 11.35 7.41
CA PHE A 125 -7.15 12.11 7.77
C PHE A 125 -7.37 13.43 7.02
N ASN A 126 -6.40 13.93 6.25
CA ASN A 126 -6.56 15.05 5.33
C ASN A 126 -6.70 14.60 3.86
N ALA A 127 -6.63 13.31 3.57
CA ALA A 127 -7.05 12.76 2.29
C ALA A 127 -8.57 12.86 2.13
N LYS A 128 -9.04 12.73 0.89
CA LYS A 128 -10.46 12.64 0.59
C LYS A 128 -10.81 11.24 0.09
N VAL A 129 -12.02 10.79 0.42
CA VAL A 129 -12.51 9.47 0.01
C VAL A 129 -13.58 9.63 -1.06
N VAL A 130 -13.44 8.88 -2.14
CA VAL A 130 -14.50 8.67 -3.14
C VAL A 130 -15.14 7.30 -2.88
N PRO A 131 -16.37 7.24 -2.34
CA PRO A 131 -17.06 5.98 -2.12
C PRO A 131 -17.55 5.42 -3.47
N VAL A 132 -17.16 4.19 -3.78
CA VAL A 132 -17.55 3.51 -5.02
C VAL A 132 -18.29 2.22 -4.64
N ARG A 133 -19.62 2.29 -4.70
CA ARG A 133 -20.48 1.21 -4.22
C ARG A 133 -20.57 0.10 -5.26
N VAL A 134 -20.12 -1.11 -4.89
CA VAL A 134 -20.14 -2.30 -5.75
C VAL A 134 -20.67 -3.54 -5.04
N LEU A 135 -20.79 -3.48 -3.72
CA LEU A 135 -21.31 -4.57 -2.89
C LEU A 135 -22.65 -4.15 -2.29
N GLY A 136 -23.66 -5.00 -2.46
CA GLY A 136 -24.95 -4.85 -1.81
C GLY A 136 -25.36 -6.15 -1.13
N ARG A 137 -26.66 -6.42 -1.10
CA ARG A 137 -27.18 -7.69 -0.59
C ARG A 137 -26.53 -8.87 -1.32
N CYS A 138 -25.93 -9.77 -0.55
CA CYS A 138 -25.24 -10.98 -1.03
C CYS A 138 -23.92 -10.73 -1.81
N GLY A 139 -23.34 -9.52 -1.76
CA GLY A 139 -22.06 -9.20 -2.39
C GLY A 139 -22.23 -8.38 -3.67
N GLY A 140 -21.34 -8.60 -4.64
CA GLY A 140 -21.30 -7.83 -5.89
C GLY A 140 -20.79 -8.64 -7.07
N SER A 141 -21.02 -8.13 -8.28
CA SER A 141 -20.61 -8.82 -9.52
C SER A 141 -19.18 -8.46 -9.91
N LEU A 142 -18.46 -9.40 -10.53
CA LEU A 142 -17.09 -9.16 -11.01
C LEU A 142 -17.02 -8.01 -12.03
N SER A 143 -18.05 -7.89 -12.89
CA SER A 143 -18.14 -6.83 -13.90
C SER A 143 -18.33 -5.46 -13.27
N ASP A 144 -19.17 -5.34 -12.24
CA ASP A 144 -19.39 -4.06 -11.56
C ASP A 144 -18.11 -3.61 -10.83
N ILE A 145 -17.41 -4.54 -10.18
CA ILE A 145 -16.11 -4.26 -9.54
C ILE A 145 -15.06 -3.84 -10.58
N ALA A 146 -14.98 -4.52 -11.73
CA ALA A 146 -14.03 -4.18 -12.78
C ALA A 146 -14.30 -2.78 -13.38
N ASP A 147 -15.56 -2.44 -13.66
CA ASP A 147 -15.95 -1.11 -14.13
C ASP A 147 -15.67 -0.03 -13.08
N ALA A 148 -15.93 -0.32 -11.81
CA ALA A 148 -15.61 0.57 -10.69
C ALA A 148 -14.11 0.87 -10.59
N ILE A 149 -13.23 -0.13 -10.76
CA ILE A 149 -11.78 0.09 -10.80
C ILE A 149 -11.39 1.03 -11.95
N ILE A 150 -11.98 0.82 -13.13
CA ILE A 150 -11.71 1.66 -14.30
C ILE A 150 -12.12 3.11 -14.01
N TRP A 151 -13.34 3.32 -13.52
CA TRP A 151 -13.89 4.65 -13.25
C TRP A 151 -13.19 5.37 -12.09
N ALA A 152 -12.92 4.67 -10.99
CA ALA A 152 -12.26 5.21 -9.80
C ALA A 152 -10.88 5.79 -10.13
N SER A 153 -10.16 5.17 -11.07
CA SER A 153 -8.85 5.63 -11.56
C SER A 153 -8.93 6.61 -12.73
N GLY A 154 -10.08 7.22 -13.00
CA GLY A 154 -10.26 8.23 -14.06
C GLY A 154 -10.46 7.67 -15.48
N GLY A 155 -10.68 6.37 -15.62
CA GLY A 155 -11.09 5.77 -16.89
C GLY A 155 -12.57 6.01 -17.19
N THR A 156 -12.97 5.77 -18.44
CA THR A 156 -14.36 5.95 -18.90
C THR A 156 -15.11 4.62 -18.90
N VAL A 157 -16.33 4.61 -18.35
CA VAL A 157 -17.26 3.48 -18.42
C VAL A 157 -18.51 3.93 -19.18
N SER A 158 -18.97 3.12 -20.12
CA SER A 158 -20.14 3.45 -20.95
C SER A 158 -21.39 3.67 -20.08
N GLY A 159 -22.10 4.77 -20.31
CA GLY A 159 -23.30 5.13 -19.55
C GLY A 159 -23.05 5.72 -18.16
N VAL A 160 -21.79 5.88 -17.75
CA VAL A 160 -21.40 6.46 -16.45
C VAL A 160 -20.71 7.81 -16.68
N PRO A 161 -21.09 8.89 -15.97
CA PRO A 161 -20.40 10.18 -16.04
C PRO A 161 -18.92 10.07 -15.72
N ALA A 162 -18.07 10.90 -16.33
CA ALA A 162 -16.65 10.94 -16.01
C ALA A 162 -16.41 11.28 -14.53
N ASN A 163 -15.45 10.61 -13.89
CA ASN A 163 -15.08 10.88 -12.51
C ASN A 163 -14.28 12.19 -12.40
N PRO A 164 -14.79 13.26 -11.75
CA PRO A 164 -14.03 14.49 -11.54
C PRO A 164 -12.96 14.35 -10.44
N ASN A 165 -13.02 13.28 -9.64
CA ASN A 165 -12.15 13.00 -8.51
C ASN A 165 -11.42 11.66 -8.73
N ALA A 166 -10.66 11.55 -9.83
CA ALA A 166 -9.87 10.36 -10.12
C ALA A 166 -8.90 10.09 -8.95
N ALA A 167 -8.88 8.85 -8.45
CA ALA A 167 -8.14 8.51 -7.25
C ALA A 167 -6.69 8.13 -7.55
N GLU A 168 -5.76 8.63 -6.73
CA GLU A 168 -4.37 8.16 -6.71
C GLU A 168 -4.26 6.78 -6.04
N VAL A 169 -5.22 6.42 -5.18
CA VAL A 169 -5.25 5.13 -4.48
C VAL A 169 -6.64 4.51 -4.57
N ILE A 170 -6.71 3.22 -4.90
CA ILE A 170 -7.92 2.40 -4.78
C ILE A 170 -7.73 1.42 -3.63
N ASN A 171 -8.66 1.40 -2.70
CA ASN A 171 -8.80 0.37 -1.69
C ASN A 171 -9.92 -0.61 -2.09
N MET A 172 -9.59 -1.90 -2.16
CA MET A 172 -10.55 -3.00 -2.35
C MET A 172 -10.48 -3.94 -1.15
N SER A 173 -11.34 -3.67 -0.17
CA SER A 173 -11.51 -4.51 1.02
C SER A 173 -12.49 -5.67 0.77
N LEU A 174 -12.37 -6.29 -0.40
CA LEU A 174 -13.29 -7.28 -0.93
C LEU A 174 -12.53 -8.44 -1.58
N GLY A 175 -13.24 -9.53 -1.86
CA GLY A 175 -12.67 -10.63 -2.61
C GLY A 175 -13.56 -11.85 -2.66
N GLY A 176 -13.08 -12.86 -3.37
CA GLY A 176 -13.73 -14.15 -3.54
C GLY A 176 -12.73 -15.24 -3.92
N GLY A 177 -13.17 -16.49 -3.87
CA GLY A 177 -12.34 -17.61 -4.32
C GLY A 177 -12.24 -17.66 -5.84
N GLY A 178 -11.03 -17.89 -6.36
CA GLY A 178 -10.81 -18.07 -7.80
C GLY A 178 -9.47 -17.52 -8.28
N THR A 179 -9.20 -17.72 -9.57
CA THR A 179 -8.05 -17.12 -10.25
C THR A 179 -8.36 -15.69 -10.69
N CYS A 180 -7.32 -14.86 -10.86
CA CYS A 180 -7.50 -13.54 -11.46
C CYS A 180 -8.02 -13.66 -12.89
N SER A 181 -9.26 -13.21 -13.13
CA SER A 181 -9.85 -13.19 -14.46
C SER A 181 -9.17 -12.15 -15.35
N SER A 182 -9.22 -12.35 -16.67
CA SER A 182 -8.70 -11.37 -17.65
C SER A 182 -9.41 -10.02 -17.54
N THR A 183 -10.71 -10.00 -17.24
CA THR A 183 -11.50 -8.79 -17.00
C THR A 183 -10.96 -8.01 -15.80
N MET A 184 -10.77 -8.68 -14.66
CA MET A 184 -10.26 -8.04 -13.45
C MET A 184 -8.81 -7.55 -13.65
N GLN A 185 -7.95 -8.38 -14.25
CA GLN A 185 -6.57 -8.00 -14.52
C GLN A 185 -6.47 -6.81 -15.47
N SER A 186 -7.33 -6.73 -16.49
CA SER A 186 -7.35 -5.61 -17.44
C SER A 186 -7.79 -4.32 -16.76
N ALA A 187 -8.79 -4.36 -15.87
CA ALA A 187 -9.21 -3.21 -15.09
C ALA A 187 -8.09 -2.69 -14.18
N ILE A 188 -7.42 -3.58 -13.45
CA ILE A 188 -6.28 -3.27 -12.58
C ILE A 188 -5.12 -2.67 -13.38
N ASN A 189 -4.74 -3.29 -14.50
CA ASN A 189 -3.69 -2.77 -15.38
C ASN A 189 -4.05 -1.38 -15.92
N GLY A 190 -5.32 -1.16 -16.26
CA GLY A 190 -5.83 0.15 -16.64
C GLY A 190 -5.61 1.18 -15.55
N ALA A 191 -6.03 0.89 -14.31
CA ALA A 191 -5.85 1.79 -13.18
C ALA A 191 -4.37 2.12 -12.93
N VAL A 192 -3.52 1.10 -12.93
CA VAL A 192 -2.07 1.24 -12.70
C VAL A 192 -1.38 2.05 -13.80
N SER A 193 -1.77 1.86 -15.07
CA SER A 193 -1.23 2.67 -16.18
C SER A 193 -1.65 4.14 -16.13
N ARG A 194 -2.74 4.46 -15.43
CA ARG A 194 -3.15 5.84 -15.09
C ARG A 194 -2.49 6.39 -13.83
N GLY A 195 -1.63 5.60 -13.17
CA GLY A 195 -0.89 6.01 -11.98
C GLY A 195 -1.59 5.68 -10.65
N THR A 196 -2.75 5.03 -10.67
CA THR A 196 -3.49 4.66 -9.45
C THR A 196 -2.90 3.42 -8.80
N THR A 197 -2.55 3.51 -7.51
CA THR A 197 -2.11 2.36 -6.71
C THR A 197 -3.31 1.55 -6.25
N VAL A 198 -3.28 0.23 -6.44
CA VAL A 198 -4.40 -0.66 -6.09
C VAL A 198 -4.04 -1.51 -4.88
N VAL A 199 -4.72 -1.29 -3.75
CA VAL A 199 -4.51 -1.99 -2.47
C VAL A 199 -5.67 -2.94 -2.21
N VAL A 200 -5.36 -4.21 -1.90
CA VAL A 200 -6.35 -5.29 -1.85
C VAL A 200 -6.23 -6.12 -0.58
N ALA A 201 -7.37 -6.45 0.04
CA ALA A 201 -7.42 -7.40 1.15
C ALA A 201 -7.05 -8.82 0.71
N ALA A 202 -6.14 -9.49 1.42
CA ALA A 202 -5.69 -10.84 1.05
C ALA A 202 -6.77 -11.93 1.16
N GLY A 203 -7.82 -11.70 1.95
CA GLY A 203 -8.89 -12.65 2.23
C GLY A 203 -8.77 -13.32 3.63
N ASN A 204 -9.88 -13.89 4.09
CA ASN A 204 -10.07 -14.28 5.50
C ASN A 204 -10.32 -15.80 5.68
N SER A 205 -9.72 -16.64 4.82
CA SER A 205 -9.98 -18.08 4.77
C SER A 205 -8.86 -18.93 5.38
N ALA A 206 -7.85 -18.30 6.00
CA ALA A 206 -6.63 -18.96 6.46
C ALA A 206 -6.00 -19.86 5.38
N ALA A 207 -6.01 -19.39 4.12
CA ALA A 207 -5.59 -20.14 2.96
C ALA A 207 -4.47 -19.42 2.19
N ASN A 208 -3.88 -20.11 1.22
CA ASN A 208 -2.91 -19.48 0.33
C ASN A 208 -3.59 -18.41 -0.53
N VAL A 209 -3.00 -17.22 -0.60
CA VAL A 209 -3.52 -16.06 -1.34
C VAL A 209 -3.63 -16.32 -2.84
N SER A 210 -2.92 -17.32 -3.40
CA SER A 210 -2.99 -17.66 -4.83
C SER A 210 -4.39 -18.03 -5.33
N GLY A 211 -5.30 -18.44 -4.43
CA GLY A 211 -6.71 -18.70 -4.73
C GLY A 211 -7.68 -17.57 -4.40
N SER A 212 -7.19 -16.38 -4.06
CA SER A 212 -7.97 -15.24 -3.57
C SER A 212 -7.99 -14.10 -4.58
N LEU A 213 -9.10 -13.92 -5.29
CA LEU A 213 -9.32 -12.81 -6.23
C LEU A 213 -9.88 -11.59 -5.45
N PRO A 214 -9.37 -10.35 -5.65
CA PRO A 214 -8.32 -9.92 -6.56
C PRO A 214 -6.89 -9.90 -5.98
N ALA A 215 -6.68 -10.39 -4.76
CA ALA A 215 -5.35 -10.39 -4.13
C ALA A 215 -4.29 -11.24 -4.87
N ASN A 216 -4.70 -12.15 -5.75
CA ASN A 216 -3.83 -12.95 -6.62
C ASN A 216 -3.59 -12.35 -8.01
N CYS A 217 -4.14 -11.18 -8.31
CA CYS A 217 -3.86 -10.46 -9.54
C CYS A 217 -2.45 -9.85 -9.51
N ALA A 218 -1.87 -9.58 -10.68
CA ALA A 218 -0.66 -8.76 -10.78
C ALA A 218 -1.00 -7.27 -10.62
N ASN A 219 0.00 -6.47 -10.26
CA ASN A 219 -0.10 -5.00 -10.08
C ASN A 219 -1.08 -4.57 -8.97
N VAL A 220 -1.22 -5.38 -7.93
CA VAL A 220 -1.92 -5.02 -6.69
C VAL A 220 -0.97 -5.14 -5.51
N ILE A 221 -1.27 -4.39 -4.45
CA ILE A 221 -0.63 -4.55 -3.14
C ILE A 221 -1.54 -5.42 -2.28
N ALA A 222 -1.23 -6.71 -2.15
CA ALA A 222 -2.02 -7.65 -1.37
C ALA A 222 -1.65 -7.59 0.13
N VAL A 223 -2.65 -7.34 0.98
CA VAL A 223 -2.45 -7.01 2.40
C VAL A 223 -2.96 -8.12 3.32
N ALA A 224 -2.04 -8.72 4.09
CA ALA A 224 -2.38 -9.64 5.17
C ALA A 224 -2.73 -8.91 6.48
N ALA A 225 -3.50 -9.57 7.34
CA ALA A 225 -3.95 -9.01 8.62
C ALA A 225 -3.08 -9.48 9.80
N THR A 226 -2.73 -8.56 10.68
CA THR A 226 -2.06 -8.84 11.96
C THR A 226 -2.90 -8.48 13.17
N THR A 227 -2.52 -9.05 14.32
CA THR A 227 -3.13 -8.77 15.63
C THR A 227 -2.32 -7.75 16.42
N SER A 228 -2.85 -7.29 17.55
CA SER A 228 -2.13 -6.42 18.50
C SER A 228 -0.90 -7.06 19.13
N ALA A 229 -0.74 -8.39 19.01
CA ALA A 229 0.48 -9.11 19.37
C ALA A 229 1.54 -9.11 18.25
N GLY A 230 1.25 -8.50 17.09
CA GLY A 230 2.15 -8.45 15.95
C GLY A 230 2.30 -9.78 15.20
N ALA A 231 1.42 -10.75 15.46
CA ALA A 231 1.36 -12.03 14.74
C ALA A 231 0.32 -11.96 13.61
N LYS A 232 0.45 -12.86 12.61
CA LYS A 232 -0.60 -13.05 11.60
C LYS A 232 -1.93 -13.38 12.29
N ALA A 233 -3.00 -12.70 11.92
CA ALA A 233 -4.34 -13.05 12.38
C ALA A 233 -4.70 -14.47 11.91
N SER A 234 -5.43 -15.23 12.75
CA SER A 234 -5.72 -16.64 12.49
C SER A 234 -6.46 -16.84 11.16
N TYR A 235 -7.38 -15.93 10.82
CA TYR A 235 -8.16 -15.94 9.58
C TYR A 235 -7.40 -15.43 8.34
N SER A 236 -6.31 -14.67 8.50
CA SER A 236 -5.65 -14.04 7.35
C SER A 236 -5.14 -15.08 6.38
N ASN A 237 -5.46 -14.90 5.09
CA ASN A 237 -4.74 -15.56 4.02
C ASN A 237 -3.25 -15.18 4.05
N TYR A 238 -2.43 -16.04 3.46
CA TYR A 238 -0.97 -16.01 3.53
C TYR A 238 -0.35 -16.49 2.22
N GLY A 239 0.96 -16.36 2.06
CA GLY A 239 1.70 -16.92 0.92
C GLY A 239 2.63 -15.92 0.26
N SER A 240 3.29 -16.38 -0.81
CA SER A 240 4.26 -15.59 -1.57
C SER A 240 3.64 -14.42 -2.36
N GLY A 241 2.31 -14.44 -2.56
CA GLY A 241 1.58 -13.33 -3.19
C GLY A 241 1.17 -12.22 -2.23
N ILE A 242 1.55 -12.29 -0.94
CA ILE A 242 1.35 -11.19 0.00
C ILE A 242 2.51 -10.22 -0.12
N ASP A 243 2.23 -8.93 -0.26
CA ASP A 243 3.26 -7.88 -0.35
C ASP A 243 3.65 -7.35 1.02
N VAL A 244 2.65 -7.01 1.83
CA VAL A 244 2.81 -6.43 3.15
C VAL A 244 1.69 -6.89 4.08
N SER A 245 1.84 -6.60 5.36
CA SER A 245 0.86 -6.81 6.40
C SER A 245 0.46 -5.50 7.06
N ALA A 246 -0.73 -5.46 7.64
CA ALA A 246 -1.17 -4.33 8.46
C ALA A 246 -2.13 -4.80 9.58
N PRO A 247 -2.34 -3.97 10.62
CA PRO A 247 -3.33 -4.25 11.66
C PRO A 247 -4.71 -4.57 11.08
N GLY A 248 -5.22 -5.77 11.39
CA GLY A 248 -6.52 -6.21 10.89
C GLY A 248 -7.45 -6.80 11.95
N SER A 249 -7.00 -6.94 13.20
CA SER A 249 -7.81 -7.52 14.29
C SER A 249 -8.14 -6.50 15.39
N GLY A 250 -9.42 -6.41 15.76
CA GLY A 250 -9.89 -5.46 16.77
C GLY A 250 -9.69 -4.01 16.32
N ILE A 251 -9.98 -3.72 15.05
CA ILE A 251 -9.76 -2.39 14.46
C ILE A 251 -11.01 -1.56 14.66
N LEU A 252 -10.92 -0.50 15.46
CA LEU A 252 -12.01 0.43 15.71
C LEU A 252 -12.11 1.46 14.57
N SER A 253 -13.32 1.63 14.03
CA SER A 253 -13.65 2.67 13.04
C SER A 253 -15.12 3.12 13.14
N THR A 254 -15.51 4.04 12.26
CA THR A 254 -16.88 4.54 12.04
C THR A 254 -17.82 3.44 11.55
N LEU A 255 -19.06 3.43 12.02
CA LEU A 255 -20.09 2.44 11.65
C LEU A 255 -21.49 3.07 11.75
N ASN A 256 -22.53 2.28 11.50
CA ASN A 256 -23.92 2.63 11.74
C ASN A 256 -24.60 1.58 12.64
N SER A 257 -25.51 2.02 13.52
CA SER A 257 -26.17 1.15 14.49
C SER A 257 -27.36 0.37 13.91
N GLY A 258 -27.78 0.68 12.68
CA GLY A 258 -28.90 0.03 12.01
C GLY A 258 -28.59 -1.44 11.73
N THR A 259 -29.50 -2.35 12.04
CA THR A 259 -29.31 -3.78 11.74
C THR A 259 -29.74 -4.15 10.33
N THR A 260 -30.51 -3.29 9.67
CA THR A 260 -31.00 -3.45 8.31
C THR A 260 -30.74 -2.17 7.51
N THR A 261 -31.60 -1.17 7.60
CA THR A 261 -31.39 0.15 6.99
C THR A 261 -30.58 1.05 7.91
N PRO A 262 -30.03 2.18 7.42
CA PRO A 262 -29.27 3.11 8.27
C PRO A 262 -30.06 3.56 9.50
N GLY A 263 -29.44 3.41 10.66
CA GLY A 263 -29.80 3.99 11.95
C GLY A 263 -28.86 5.15 12.32
N ASN A 264 -28.42 5.20 13.57
CA ASN A 264 -27.54 6.28 14.05
C ASN A 264 -26.07 6.02 13.70
N ALA A 265 -25.31 7.10 13.52
CA ALA A 265 -23.85 7.06 13.50
C ALA A 265 -23.32 6.36 14.77
N SER A 266 -22.33 5.48 14.60
CA SER A 266 -21.79 4.66 15.68
C SER A 266 -20.34 4.27 15.37
N TYR A 267 -19.73 3.47 16.23
CA TYR A 267 -18.35 3.01 16.05
C TYR A 267 -18.24 1.58 16.55
N ALA A 268 -17.49 0.74 15.84
CA ALA A 268 -17.30 -0.65 16.23
C ALA A 268 -15.91 -1.17 15.85
N SER A 269 -15.50 -2.26 16.49
CA SER A 269 -14.25 -2.93 16.18
C SER A 269 -14.48 -4.14 15.28
N TYR A 270 -13.91 -4.12 14.07
CA TYR A 270 -13.99 -5.25 13.14
C TYR A 270 -12.69 -6.04 13.05
N ASN A 271 -12.79 -7.24 12.48
CA ASN A 271 -11.68 -8.15 12.23
C ASN A 271 -11.69 -8.56 10.75
N GLY A 272 -10.57 -8.41 10.06
CA GLY A 272 -10.42 -8.84 8.68
C GLY A 272 -9.21 -8.24 7.99
N THR A 273 -8.75 -8.89 6.93
CA THR A 273 -7.86 -8.27 5.93
C THR A 273 -8.50 -7.04 5.29
N SER A 274 -9.84 -6.98 5.28
CA SER A 274 -10.63 -5.80 4.94
C SER A 274 -10.36 -4.57 5.82
N MET A 275 -9.89 -4.76 7.05
CA MET A 275 -9.48 -3.66 7.94
C MET A 275 -7.98 -3.40 7.81
N ALA A 276 -7.18 -4.37 7.37
CA ALA A 276 -5.76 -4.18 7.10
C ALA A 276 -5.49 -3.39 5.81
N ALA A 277 -6.24 -3.66 4.74
CA ALA A 277 -6.11 -2.95 3.46
C ALA A 277 -6.25 -1.41 3.57
N PRO A 278 -7.26 -0.83 4.27
CA PRO A 278 -7.42 0.62 4.34
C PRO A 278 -6.34 1.33 5.16
N HIS A 279 -5.70 0.62 6.11
CA HIS A 279 -4.48 1.12 6.74
C HIS A 279 -3.37 1.33 5.71
N VAL A 280 -3.15 0.34 4.82
CA VAL A 280 -2.12 0.46 3.77
C VAL A 280 -2.50 1.51 2.74
N ALA A 281 -3.76 1.57 2.30
CA ALA A 281 -4.24 2.61 1.39
C ALA A 281 -4.05 4.02 1.98
N GLY A 282 -4.31 4.19 3.28
CA GLY A 282 -4.00 5.43 3.99
C GLY A 282 -2.51 5.75 4.01
N VAL A 283 -1.63 4.78 4.28
CA VAL A 283 -0.17 5.02 4.23
C VAL A 283 0.29 5.39 2.81
N VAL A 284 -0.28 4.79 1.76
CA VAL A 284 0.01 5.22 0.38
C VAL A 284 -0.39 6.69 0.18
N ALA A 285 -1.55 7.11 0.70
CA ALA A 285 -1.97 8.50 0.61
C ALA A 285 -1.04 9.44 1.40
N LEU A 286 -0.55 9.04 2.57
CA LEU A 286 0.48 9.79 3.29
C LEU A 286 1.74 9.96 2.45
N VAL A 287 2.25 8.87 1.87
CA VAL A 287 3.44 8.85 1.01
C VAL A 287 3.28 9.77 -0.20
N GLN A 288 2.17 9.65 -0.94
CA GLN A 288 1.92 10.49 -2.13
C GLN A 288 1.77 11.97 -1.78
N SER A 289 1.24 12.30 -0.59
CA SER A 289 1.05 13.71 -0.18
C SER A 289 2.34 14.50 0.06
N VAL A 290 3.47 13.80 0.24
CA VAL A 290 4.78 14.43 0.53
C VAL A 290 5.88 14.05 -0.44
N ALA A 291 5.61 13.13 -1.38
CA ALA A 291 6.58 12.76 -2.39
C ALA A 291 6.92 13.98 -3.27
N PRO A 292 8.20 14.33 -3.49
CA PRO A 292 8.59 15.47 -4.33
C PRO A 292 8.05 15.37 -5.77
N THR A 293 7.88 14.13 -6.25
CA THR A 293 7.20 13.78 -7.49
C THR A 293 6.25 12.63 -7.20
N THR A 294 5.05 12.64 -7.80
CA THR A 294 4.09 11.54 -7.69
C THR A 294 4.77 10.22 -8.00
N LEU A 295 4.69 9.28 -7.06
CA LEU A 295 5.28 7.96 -7.22
C LEU A 295 4.38 7.10 -8.11
N THR A 296 4.99 6.28 -8.96
CA THR A 296 4.26 5.25 -9.70
C THR A 296 3.78 4.15 -8.76
N PRO A 297 2.71 3.41 -9.10
CA PRO A 297 2.22 2.30 -8.27
C PRO A 297 3.31 1.28 -7.89
N ALA A 298 4.20 0.93 -8.83
CA ALA A 298 5.32 0.02 -8.57
C ALA A 298 6.36 0.61 -7.61
N ALA A 299 6.63 1.92 -7.70
CA ALA A 299 7.54 2.60 -6.77
C ALA A 299 6.95 2.69 -5.36
N VAL A 300 5.63 2.91 -5.25
CA VAL A 300 4.91 2.87 -3.97
C VAL A 300 4.99 1.48 -3.35
N GLU A 301 4.68 0.42 -4.10
CA GLU A 301 4.77 -0.96 -3.59
C GLU A 301 6.18 -1.29 -3.08
N THR A 302 7.20 -0.94 -3.87
CA THR A 302 8.61 -1.14 -3.51
C THR A 302 8.98 -0.38 -2.24
N LEU A 303 8.58 0.89 -2.14
CA LEU A 303 8.82 1.72 -0.96
C LEU A 303 8.19 1.09 0.27
N LEU A 304 6.92 0.68 0.21
CA LEU A 304 6.22 0.03 1.32
C LEU A 304 6.91 -1.26 1.76
N LYS A 305 7.37 -2.10 0.83
CA LYS A 305 8.07 -3.36 1.13
C LYS A 305 9.44 -3.10 1.76
N ASN A 306 10.18 -2.10 1.27
CA ASN A 306 11.51 -1.77 1.78
C ASN A 306 11.49 -1.10 3.16
N THR A 307 10.40 -0.39 3.48
CA THR A 307 10.24 0.27 4.79
C THR A 307 9.40 -0.55 5.75
N ALA A 308 8.83 -1.68 5.32
CA ALA A 308 8.09 -2.57 6.21
C ALA A 308 9.00 -3.11 7.31
N ARG A 309 8.43 -3.25 8.50
CA ARG A 309 9.12 -3.78 9.67
C ARG A 309 8.74 -5.22 9.93
N ALA A 310 9.68 -6.00 10.44
CA ALA A 310 9.43 -7.39 10.77
C ALA A 310 8.25 -7.55 11.76
N LEU A 311 7.51 -8.65 11.61
CA LEU A 311 6.43 -9.00 12.54
C LEU A 311 7.06 -9.43 13.88
N PRO A 312 6.63 -8.87 15.03
CA PRO A 312 7.05 -9.37 16.34
C PRO A 312 6.61 -10.80 16.62
N GLY A 313 5.48 -11.19 16.03
CA GLY A 313 4.86 -12.50 16.21
C GLY A 313 5.05 -13.39 14.99
N ALA A 314 4.56 -14.62 15.12
CA ALA A 314 4.68 -15.62 14.07
C ALA A 314 3.87 -15.24 12.81
N CYS A 315 4.43 -15.60 11.67
CA CYS A 315 3.82 -15.49 10.35
C CYS A 315 3.89 -16.84 9.63
N SER A 316 3.08 -17.79 10.09
CA SER A 316 3.00 -19.09 9.43
C SER A 316 2.40 -18.94 8.03
N GLY A 317 3.10 -19.45 7.01
CA GLY A 317 2.65 -19.44 5.61
C GLY A 317 3.06 -18.20 4.78
N GLY A 318 3.61 -17.15 5.39
CA GLY A 318 4.12 -15.94 4.70
C GLY A 318 3.16 -14.74 4.71
N CYS A 319 3.68 -13.55 5.03
CA CYS A 319 2.90 -12.31 5.25
C CYS A 319 3.58 -11.10 4.58
N GLY A 320 4.29 -11.36 3.49
CA GLY A 320 5.04 -10.35 2.75
C GLY A 320 6.26 -9.81 3.48
N ALA A 321 6.65 -8.59 3.16
CA ALA A 321 7.86 -7.94 3.65
C ALA A 321 7.82 -7.58 5.14
N GLY A 322 6.63 -7.51 5.74
CA GLY A 322 6.46 -7.12 7.13
C GLY A 322 5.18 -6.33 7.36
N ILE A 323 5.02 -5.78 8.57
CA ILE A 323 3.98 -4.80 8.86
C ILE A 323 4.40 -3.46 8.25
N VAL A 324 3.48 -2.77 7.56
CA VAL A 324 3.74 -1.42 7.05
C VAL A 324 4.13 -0.47 8.18
N ASP A 325 5.23 0.26 7.99
CA ASP A 325 5.69 1.33 8.87
C ASP A 325 5.47 2.68 8.18
N ALA A 326 4.48 3.42 8.65
CA ALA A 326 4.08 4.67 8.02
C ALA A 326 5.15 5.75 8.13
N ASP A 327 5.86 5.82 9.26
CA ASP A 327 6.88 6.84 9.48
C ASP A 327 8.09 6.62 8.58
N ALA A 328 8.54 5.37 8.49
CA ALA A 328 9.65 5.00 7.61
C ALA A 328 9.28 5.22 6.14
N ALA A 329 8.06 4.86 5.72
CA ALA A 329 7.56 5.08 4.37
C ALA A 329 7.51 6.57 4.01
N VAL A 330 6.89 7.40 4.86
CA VAL A 330 6.79 8.85 4.67
C VAL A 330 8.17 9.51 4.66
N THR A 331 9.08 9.09 5.55
CA THR A 331 10.46 9.60 5.58
C THR A 331 11.21 9.26 4.29
N ALA A 332 11.06 8.03 3.78
CA ALA A 332 11.68 7.62 2.52
C ALA A 332 11.13 8.41 1.32
N ALA A 333 9.83 8.69 1.32
CA ALA A 333 9.18 9.49 0.28
C ALA A 333 9.71 10.94 0.25
N ILE A 334 9.81 11.59 1.42
CA ILE A 334 10.36 12.95 1.56
C ILE A 334 11.81 13.02 1.07
N ALA A 335 12.60 11.98 1.36
CA ALA A 335 14.00 11.93 0.94
C ALA A 335 14.20 11.81 -0.58
N GLY A 336 13.11 11.66 -1.36
CA GLY A 336 13.21 11.43 -2.80
C GLY A 336 13.81 10.06 -3.14
N SER A 337 13.91 9.17 -2.16
CA SER A 337 14.27 7.76 -2.35
C SER A 337 13.08 7.03 -2.98
N SER A 338 12.67 7.45 -4.17
CA SER A 338 11.81 6.64 -5.02
C SER A 338 12.55 5.32 -5.25
N GLY A 339 11.96 4.21 -4.80
CA GLY A 339 12.55 2.87 -4.82
C GLY A 339 12.90 2.35 -6.23
N GLY A 340 13.84 3.00 -6.91
CA GLY A 340 14.53 2.51 -8.09
C GLY A 340 15.49 1.40 -7.69
N GLY A 341 14.99 0.31 -7.12
CA GLY A 341 15.77 -0.87 -6.79
C GLY A 341 15.11 -2.07 -7.43
N GLY A 342 15.55 -2.40 -8.65
CA GLY A 342 15.21 -3.66 -9.31
C GLY A 342 15.44 -4.85 -8.38
N GLY A 343 14.55 -5.85 -8.50
CA GLY A 343 14.35 -6.96 -7.58
C GLY A 343 15.62 -7.56 -6.96
N GLY A 344 15.58 -7.63 -5.64
CA GLY A 344 16.57 -8.28 -4.78
C GLY A 344 16.30 -7.84 -3.34
N THR A 345 16.32 -8.78 -2.40
CA THR A 345 16.02 -8.57 -0.98
C THR A 345 16.89 -7.47 -0.35
N GLY A 346 16.31 -6.27 -0.14
CA GLY A 346 16.98 -5.15 0.52
C GLY A 346 18.18 -4.58 -0.27
N ASN A 347 18.67 -3.42 0.17
CA ASN A 347 19.89 -2.80 -0.37
C ASN A 347 21.18 -3.54 0.07
N THR A 348 21.11 -4.85 0.28
CA THR A 348 22.22 -5.71 0.70
C THR A 348 22.50 -6.73 -0.40
N LEU A 349 23.66 -6.62 -1.04
CA LEU A 349 24.11 -7.55 -2.06
C LEU A 349 24.49 -8.89 -1.42
N THR A 350 24.16 -9.96 -2.13
CA THR A 350 24.64 -11.31 -1.81
C THR A 350 25.83 -11.65 -2.69
N ASN A 351 26.86 -12.28 -2.13
CA ASN A 351 28.08 -12.66 -2.85
C ASN A 351 27.75 -13.38 -4.17
N GLY A 352 28.25 -12.86 -5.29
CA GLY A 352 28.10 -13.43 -6.63
C GLY A 352 26.69 -13.39 -7.22
N THR A 353 25.71 -12.79 -6.55
CA THR A 353 24.32 -12.72 -7.02
C THR A 353 24.07 -11.40 -7.77
N PRO A 354 23.72 -11.43 -9.07
CA PRO A 354 23.43 -10.22 -9.82
C PRO A 354 22.11 -9.56 -9.39
N VAL A 355 22.12 -8.23 -9.27
CA VAL A 355 20.92 -7.39 -9.18
C VAL A 355 20.70 -6.79 -10.56
N THR A 356 19.59 -7.14 -11.21
CA THR A 356 19.33 -6.82 -12.61
C THR A 356 18.24 -5.75 -12.76
N GLY A 357 18.14 -5.15 -13.95
CA GLY A 357 17.07 -4.20 -14.27
C GLY A 357 17.20 -2.85 -13.57
N LEU A 358 18.42 -2.47 -13.17
CA LEU A 358 18.67 -1.21 -12.49
C LEU A 358 18.47 -0.03 -13.42
N GLY A 359 17.91 1.06 -12.89
CA GLY A 359 17.73 2.31 -13.60
C GLY A 359 17.61 3.48 -12.64
N ALA A 360 18.12 4.63 -13.06
CA ALA A 360 18.02 5.89 -12.32
C ALA A 360 18.07 7.08 -13.30
N ALA A 361 17.38 8.17 -12.96
CA ALA A 361 17.42 9.41 -13.73
C ALA A 361 18.73 10.17 -13.50
N THR A 362 19.17 10.99 -14.47
CA THR A 362 20.37 11.83 -14.35
C THR A 362 20.45 12.54 -13.00
N GLY A 363 21.58 12.37 -12.30
CA GLY A 363 21.85 12.96 -10.99
C GLY A 363 21.34 12.14 -9.79
N ALA A 364 20.47 11.15 -10.01
CA ALA A 364 20.03 10.23 -8.97
C ALA A 364 21.08 9.13 -8.71
N GLU A 365 20.89 8.40 -7.61
CA GLU A 365 21.83 7.37 -7.16
C GLU A 365 21.12 6.17 -6.57
N LEU A 366 21.71 4.99 -6.76
CA LEU A 366 21.32 3.74 -6.14
C LEU A 366 22.40 3.33 -5.15
N ASN A 367 22.00 2.92 -3.94
CA ASN A 367 22.91 2.62 -2.85
C ASN A 367 22.71 1.20 -2.35
N TYR A 368 23.81 0.46 -2.23
CA TYR A 368 23.84 -0.93 -1.78
C TYR A 368 24.96 -1.14 -0.75
N THR A 369 24.86 -2.24 -0.01
CA THR A 369 25.88 -2.70 0.95
C THR A 369 26.24 -4.16 0.70
N ILE A 370 27.47 -4.55 1.02
CA ILE A 370 27.90 -5.95 1.05
C ILE A 370 28.83 -6.16 2.23
N THR A 371 28.59 -7.20 3.02
CA THR A 371 29.47 -7.58 4.13
C THR A 371 30.45 -8.65 3.64
N VAL A 372 31.73 -8.35 3.70
CA VAL A 372 32.81 -9.23 3.23
C VAL A 372 33.54 -9.84 4.43
N PRO A 373 33.60 -11.17 4.56
CA PRO A 373 34.41 -11.84 5.56
C PRO A 373 35.90 -11.49 5.44
N ALA A 374 36.61 -11.50 6.57
CA ALA A 374 38.06 -11.35 6.53
C ALA A 374 38.70 -12.55 5.81
N GLY A 375 39.69 -12.29 4.96
CA GLY A 375 40.43 -13.33 4.23
C GLY A 375 39.84 -13.71 2.87
N SER A 376 38.80 -13.04 2.39
CA SER A 376 38.16 -13.29 1.08
C SER A 376 38.99 -12.94 -0.17
N GLY A 377 40.29 -12.66 -0.07
CA GLY A 377 41.12 -12.36 -1.24
C GLY A 377 40.80 -11.00 -1.88
N THR A 378 39.86 -10.94 -2.83
CA THR A 378 39.52 -9.71 -3.58
C THR A 378 38.01 -9.56 -3.71
N LEU A 379 37.48 -8.38 -3.38
CA LEU A 379 36.10 -7.99 -3.69
C LEU A 379 36.08 -7.34 -5.07
N THR A 380 35.35 -7.92 -6.00
CA THR A 380 35.08 -7.39 -7.34
C THR A 380 33.63 -6.93 -7.41
N VAL A 381 33.41 -5.65 -7.68
CA VAL A 381 32.09 -5.05 -7.89
C VAL A 381 31.99 -4.58 -9.33
N THR A 382 30.96 -4.99 -10.04
CA THR A 382 30.81 -4.76 -11.49
C THR A 382 29.42 -4.25 -11.83
N THR A 383 29.36 -3.27 -12.73
CA THR A 383 28.14 -2.89 -13.45
C THR A 383 28.29 -3.31 -14.91
N SER A 384 27.19 -3.75 -15.53
CA SER A 384 27.19 -4.16 -16.94
C SER A 384 25.79 -4.10 -17.56
N GLY A 385 25.74 -4.09 -18.90
CA GLY A 385 24.49 -4.10 -19.66
C GLY A 385 23.73 -2.76 -19.63
N GLY A 386 22.48 -2.79 -20.08
CA GLY A 386 21.61 -1.62 -20.09
C GLY A 386 21.97 -0.53 -21.12
N SER A 387 21.35 0.63 -20.94
CA SER A 387 21.55 1.86 -21.71
C SER A 387 21.82 3.03 -20.75
N GLY A 388 22.37 4.15 -21.24
CA GLY A 388 22.73 5.31 -20.42
C GLY A 388 24.17 5.28 -19.91
N ASP A 389 24.42 6.01 -18.82
CA ASP A 389 25.74 6.20 -18.23
C ASP A 389 25.69 6.14 -16.70
N ALA A 390 26.29 5.10 -16.13
CA ALA A 390 26.16 4.74 -14.72
C ALA A 390 27.55 4.59 -14.08
N ASP A 391 27.89 5.56 -13.22
CA ASP A 391 29.17 5.60 -12.52
C ASP A 391 29.14 4.74 -11.25
N LEU A 392 30.15 3.89 -11.05
CA LEU A 392 30.32 3.03 -9.88
C LEU A 392 31.26 3.67 -8.85
N TYR A 393 30.85 3.66 -7.58
CA TYR A 393 31.68 4.06 -6.44
C TYR A 393 31.61 2.99 -5.35
N VAL A 394 32.74 2.67 -4.76
CA VAL A 394 32.83 1.69 -3.66
C VAL A 394 33.66 2.25 -2.51
N ARG A 395 33.22 2.04 -1.26
CA ARG A 395 33.96 2.47 -0.06
C ARG A 395 33.70 1.55 1.14
N ALA A 396 34.72 1.30 1.95
CA ALA A 396 34.61 0.55 3.19
C ALA A 396 34.02 1.39 4.34
N GLY A 397 33.13 0.81 5.14
CA GLY A 397 32.64 1.35 6.41
C GLY A 397 31.69 2.54 6.34
N SER A 398 31.55 3.20 5.18
CA SER A 398 30.63 4.33 4.98
C SER A 398 30.29 4.52 3.51
N ALA A 399 29.18 5.20 3.22
CA ALA A 399 28.75 5.53 1.87
C ALA A 399 29.83 6.37 1.14
N PRO A 400 30.16 6.05 -0.13
CA PRO A 400 31.01 6.88 -0.96
C PRO A 400 30.29 8.17 -1.38
N THR A 401 31.06 9.24 -1.59
CA THR A 401 30.59 10.51 -2.18
C THR A 401 31.32 10.77 -3.49
N ASP A 402 30.96 11.87 -4.18
CA ASP A 402 31.65 12.31 -5.40
C ASP A 402 33.15 12.61 -5.18
N THR A 403 33.55 12.88 -3.93
CA THR A 403 34.92 13.26 -3.55
C THR A 403 35.59 12.29 -2.60
N VAL A 404 34.85 11.33 -2.03
CA VAL A 404 35.37 10.38 -1.05
C VAL A 404 34.94 8.97 -1.40
N TYR A 405 35.86 8.18 -1.95
CA TYR A 405 35.65 6.81 -2.40
C TYR A 405 36.94 6.00 -2.26
N ALA A 406 36.82 4.66 -2.19
CA ALA A 406 37.97 3.77 -2.27
C ALA A 406 38.25 3.34 -3.73
N CYS A 407 37.20 3.21 -4.53
CA CYS A 407 37.31 2.92 -5.95
C CYS A 407 36.19 3.61 -6.73
N ARG A 408 36.56 4.15 -7.90
CA ARG A 408 35.66 4.80 -8.87
C ARG A 408 36.31 4.72 -10.27
N PRO A 409 35.86 3.80 -11.15
CA PRO A 409 36.40 3.65 -12.50
C PRO A 409 36.12 4.86 -13.38
N TYR A 410 34.89 5.39 -13.34
CA TYR A 410 34.45 6.57 -14.07
C TYR A 410 34.67 6.46 -15.58
N LEU A 411 34.08 5.41 -16.15
CA LEU A 411 34.17 5.09 -17.57
C LEU A 411 32.88 5.48 -18.25
N ASP A 412 32.95 5.95 -19.49
CA ASP A 412 31.74 6.24 -20.26
C ASP A 412 30.87 4.97 -20.43
N GLY A 413 29.60 5.07 -20.03
CA GLY A 413 28.60 4.01 -20.18
C GLY A 413 28.34 3.25 -18.87
N ASN A 414 27.90 2.00 -18.97
CA ASN A 414 27.43 1.25 -17.80
C ASN A 414 28.39 0.14 -17.35
N ALA A 415 29.51 -0.04 -18.05
CA ALA A 415 30.43 -1.16 -17.83
C ALA A 415 31.60 -0.73 -16.93
N GLU A 416 31.38 -0.77 -15.61
CA GLU A 416 32.41 -0.39 -14.63
C GLU A 416 32.84 -1.56 -13.75
N THR A 417 34.08 -1.52 -13.24
CA THR A 417 34.63 -2.57 -12.37
C THR A 417 35.54 -2.00 -11.30
N CYS A 418 35.22 -2.30 -10.04
CA CYS A 418 36.06 -2.04 -8.88
C CYS A 418 36.63 -3.32 -8.29
N ASN A 419 37.95 -3.35 -8.09
CA ASN A 419 38.64 -4.45 -7.42
C ASN A 419 39.28 -3.95 -6.12
N ILE A 420 38.88 -4.52 -4.99
CA ILE A 420 39.41 -4.20 -3.67
C ILE A 420 40.14 -5.42 -3.11
N THR A 421 41.45 -5.30 -2.89
CA THR A 421 42.28 -6.38 -2.34
C THR A 421 42.18 -6.44 -0.81
N SER A 422 42.19 -7.66 -0.28
CA SER A 422 42.07 -7.95 1.16
C SER A 422 40.87 -7.27 1.84
N PRO A 423 39.65 -7.39 1.27
CA PRO A 423 38.46 -6.77 1.83
C PRO A 423 38.09 -7.40 3.18
N SER A 424 37.56 -6.59 4.10
CA SER A 424 36.91 -7.07 5.32
C SER A 424 35.88 -6.05 5.80
N GLY A 425 34.81 -6.54 6.42
CA GLY A 425 33.72 -5.69 6.94
C GLY A 425 32.73 -5.26 5.86
N THR A 426 31.93 -4.25 6.17
CA THR A 426 30.87 -3.77 5.27
C THR A 426 31.40 -2.75 4.27
N TYR A 427 31.15 -3.03 2.99
CA TYR A 427 31.38 -2.12 1.88
C TYR A 427 30.07 -1.51 1.42
N TYR A 428 30.13 -0.23 1.06
CA TYR A 428 29.03 0.52 0.48
C TYR A 428 29.32 0.72 -1.00
N VAL A 429 28.32 0.43 -1.82
CA VAL A 429 28.35 0.54 -3.28
C VAL A 429 27.32 1.57 -3.69
N ARG A 430 27.74 2.57 -4.46
CA ARG A 430 26.88 3.61 -5.02
C ARG A 430 26.97 3.57 -6.53
N ILE A 431 25.83 3.53 -7.20
CA ILE A 431 25.71 3.71 -8.65
C ILE A 431 25.08 5.07 -8.87
N LYS A 432 25.79 6.00 -9.50
CA LYS A 432 25.29 7.34 -9.80
C LYS A 432 24.96 7.45 -11.28
N ALA A 433 23.78 7.95 -11.60
CA ALA A 433 23.41 8.25 -12.97
C ALA A 433 24.13 9.52 -13.44
N TYR A 434 25.25 9.38 -14.16
CA TYR A 434 25.85 10.51 -14.87
C TYR A 434 24.91 10.99 -15.98
N SER A 435 24.27 10.05 -16.66
CA SER A 435 23.05 10.27 -17.44
C SER A 435 22.00 9.23 -17.07
N THR A 436 20.73 9.48 -17.38
CA THR A 436 19.65 8.51 -17.13
C THR A 436 20.02 7.14 -17.71
N PHE A 437 20.05 6.12 -16.86
CA PHE A 437 20.34 4.74 -17.27
C PHE A 437 19.19 3.80 -16.96
N SER A 438 19.14 2.68 -17.69
CA SER A 438 18.13 1.63 -17.49
C SER A 438 18.64 0.27 -17.96
N GLY A 439 18.20 -0.79 -17.28
CA GLY A 439 18.55 -2.18 -17.61
C GLY A 439 19.95 -2.60 -17.16
N VAL A 440 20.60 -1.86 -16.26
CA VAL A 440 21.94 -2.16 -15.75
C VAL A 440 21.89 -3.34 -14.78
N THR A 441 22.94 -4.13 -14.76
CA THR A 441 23.14 -5.25 -13.81
C THR A 441 24.34 -4.96 -12.91
N LEU A 442 24.13 -5.02 -11.60
CA LEU A 442 25.17 -4.91 -10.57
C LEU A 442 25.50 -6.30 -10.01
N THR A 443 26.78 -6.67 -9.94
CA THR A 443 27.24 -7.90 -9.28
C THR A 443 28.43 -7.59 -8.38
N ALA A 444 28.40 -8.07 -7.14
CA ALA A 444 29.54 -8.01 -6.22
C ALA A 444 29.95 -9.42 -5.80
N SER A 445 31.23 -9.78 -6.01
CA SER A 445 31.78 -11.10 -5.72
C SER A 445 33.09 -11.01 -4.94
N TYR A 446 33.29 -11.88 -3.96
CA TYR A 446 34.53 -12.05 -3.20
C TYR A 446 34.81 -13.52 -2.89
#